data_AF-A0AA95BYQ8-F1
#
_entry.id   AF-A0AA95BYQ8-F1
#
_cell.length_a   1.000
_cell.length_b   1.000
_cell.length_c   1.000
_cell.angle_alpha   90.00
_cell.angle_beta   90.00
_cell.angle_gamma   90.00
#
_symmetry.space_group_name_H-M   'P 1'
#
loop_
_entity.id
_entity.type
_entity.pdbx_description
1 polymer ?
#
loop_
_entity_poly.entity_id
_entity_poly.type
_entity_poly.pdbx_seq_one_letter_code
_entity_poly.pdbx_strand_id
1 'polypeptide(L)'
;MKEKIIKILTELRPEFDFTDESFNFIEEGMLDSFDVVSLVDSLDTEFNIVIDGVDILPENFCSVDSIKSLLKKVELLSKLLWRLKL
;
A
#
# COMPACT_ATOMS: atom_id res chain seq x y z
N MET A 1 9.47 6.93 1.09
CA MET A 1 8.29 6.13 0.68
C MET A 1 8.37 4.73 1.28
N LYS A 2 9.40 3.93 0.96
CA LYS A 2 9.60 2.58 1.54
C LYS A 2 9.53 2.58 3.08
N GLU A 3 10.34 3.42 3.74
CA GLU A 3 10.37 3.53 5.22
C GLU A 3 9.01 3.88 5.83
N LYS A 4 8.22 4.74 5.17
CA LYS A 4 6.87 5.11 5.63
C LYS A 4 5.91 3.93 5.51
N ILE A 5 5.97 3.19 4.41
CA ILE A 5 5.14 1.98 4.21
C ILE A 5 5.47 0.95 5.28
N ILE A 6 6.76 0.68 5.51
CA ILE A 6 7.19 -0.25 6.58
C ILE A 6 6.69 0.23 7.93
N LYS A 7 6.82 1.52 8.24
CA LYS A 7 6.32 2.08 9.50
C LYS A 7 4.82 1.83 9.69
N ILE A 8 4.00 2.09 8.67
CA ILE A 8 2.55 1.83 8.73
C ILE A 8 2.28 0.33 8.95
N LEU A 9 2.97 -0.54 8.22
CA LEU A 9 2.82 -1.99 8.35
C LEU A 9 3.20 -2.48 9.76
N THR A 10 4.31 -1.99 10.32
CA THR A 10 4.74 -2.30 11.68
C THR A 10 3.81 -1.72 12.75
N GLU A 11 3.18 -0.57 12.51
CA GLU A 11 2.15 -0.03 13.40
C GLU A 11 0.86 -0.86 13.36
N LEU A 12 0.51 -1.40 12.18
CA LEU A 12 -0.66 -2.24 11.98
C LEU A 12 -0.48 -3.64 12.59
N ARG A 13 0.69 -4.25 12.36
CA ARG A 13 1.05 -5.62 12.79
C ARG A 13 2.48 -5.64 13.36
N PRO A 14 2.68 -5.17 14.60
CA PRO A 14 4.01 -5.11 15.22
C PRO A 14 4.67 -6.48 15.45
N GLU A 15 3.91 -7.57 15.38
CA GLU A 15 4.39 -8.94 15.51
C GLU A 15 5.18 -9.45 14.31
N PHE A 16 5.09 -8.77 13.16
CA PHE A 16 5.72 -9.18 11.90
C PHE A 16 6.84 -8.24 11.47
N ASP A 17 7.86 -8.80 10.83
CA ASP A 17 8.95 -8.04 10.21
C ASP A 17 8.68 -7.84 8.71
N PHE A 18 8.39 -6.59 8.32
CA PHE A 18 8.12 -6.20 6.94
C PHE A 18 9.36 -5.67 6.20
N THR A 19 10.55 -5.78 6.81
CA THR A 19 11.81 -5.33 6.19
C THR A 19 12.41 -6.35 5.25
N ASP A 20 12.05 -7.63 5.40
CA ASP A 20 12.49 -8.72 4.55
C ASP A 20 11.71 -8.72 3.22
N GLU A 21 12.44 -8.54 2.11
CA GLU A 21 11.87 -8.48 0.75
C GLU A 21 11.53 -9.87 0.19
N SER A 22 11.91 -10.95 0.86
CA SER A 22 11.62 -12.33 0.43
C SER A 22 10.21 -12.80 0.78
N PHE A 23 9.54 -12.14 1.74
CA PHE A 23 8.20 -12.53 2.17
C PHE A 23 7.11 -11.99 1.24
N ASN A 24 6.14 -12.84 0.95
CA ASN A 24 4.85 -12.45 0.41
C ASN A 24 3.86 -12.33 1.57
N PHE A 25 3.46 -11.11 1.92
CA PHE A 25 2.68 -10.84 3.12
C PHE A 25 1.31 -11.53 3.15
N ILE A 26 0.75 -11.82 1.97
CA ILE A 26 -0.54 -12.51 1.85
C ILE A 26 -0.33 -14.03 1.96
N GLU A 27 0.64 -14.59 1.25
CA GLU A 27 0.91 -16.03 1.24
C GLU A 27 1.42 -16.53 2.60
N GLU A 28 2.26 -15.73 3.27
CA GLU A 28 2.76 -16.01 4.63
C GLU A 28 1.70 -15.74 5.72
N GLY A 29 0.51 -15.24 5.34
CA GLY A 29 -0.58 -14.95 6.28
C GLY A 29 -0.27 -13.80 7.24
N MET A 30 0.67 -12.92 6.90
CA MET A 30 1.05 -11.75 7.70
C MET A 30 -0.03 -10.67 7.65
N LEU A 31 -0.73 -10.56 6.51
CA LEU A 31 -1.86 -9.66 6.31
C LEU A 31 -3.08 -10.45 5.85
N ASP A 32 -4.22 -10.23 6.50
CA ASP A 32 -5.52 -10.72 6.05
C ASP A 32 -6.33 -9.64 5.31
N SER A 33 -7.58 -9.96 4.93
CA SER A 33 -8.45 -9.03 4.23
C SER A 33 -8.81 -7.78 5.04
N PHE A 34 -8.92 -7.88 6.37
CA PHE A 34 -9.22 -6.73 7.23
C PHE A 34 -7.99 -5.85 7.43
N ASP A 35 -6.82 -6.47 7.56
CA ASP A 35 -5.54 -5.77 7.61
C ASP A 35 -5.34 -4.94 6.33
N VAL A 36 -5.59 -5.52 5.15
CA VAL A 36 -5.47 -4.81 3.86
C VAL A 36 -6.40 -3.60 3.78
N VAL A 37 -7.66 -3.71 4.23
CA VAL A 37 -8.59 -2.57 4.24
C VAL A 37 -8.10 -1.45 5.18
N SER A 38 -7.58 -1.83 6.36
CA SER A 38 -7.03 -0.87 7.34
C SER A 38 -5.74 -0.21 6.83
N LEU A 39 -4.92 -0.97 6.11
CA LEU A 39 -3.71 -0.50 5.46
C LEU A 39 -4.05 0.52 4.36
N VAL A 40 -5.08 0.27 3.55
CA VAL A 40 -5.53 1.21 2.51
C VAL A 40 -5.90 2.57 3.12
N ASP A 41 -6.69 2.59 4.19
CA ASP A 41 -7.09 3.83 4.88
C ASP A 41 -5.88 4.62 5.42
N SER A 42 -4.91 3.88 5.99
CA SER A 42 -3.66 4.46 6.50
C SER A 42 -2.79 5.04 5.37
N LEU A 43 -2.72 4.36 4.23
CA LEU A 43 -1.98 4.81 3.05
C LEU A 43 -2.62 6.04 2.41
N ASP A 44 -3.95 6.03 2.24
CA ASP A 44 -4.70 7.16 1.69
C ASP A 44 -4.46 8.43 2.51
N THR A 45 -4.50 8.31 3.83
CA THR A 45 -4.26 9.43 4.76
C THR A 45 -2.79 9.88 4.74
N GLU A 46 -1.82 8.98 4.88
CA GLU A 46 -0.40 9.34 5.00
C GLU A 46 0.17 9.92 3.70
N PHE A 47 -0.32 9.46 2.54
CA PHE A 47 0.16 9.92 1.22
C PHE A 47 -0.77 10.94 0.56
N ASN A 48 -1.92 11.25 1.18
CA ASN A 48 -2.94 12.15 0.64
C ASN A 48 -3.36 11.76 -0.79
N ILE A 49 -3.69 10.47 -0.95
CA ILE A 49 -4.17 9.86 -2.19
C ILE A 49 -5.54 9.20 -1.95
N VAL A 50 -6.12 8.64 -3.03
CA VAL A 50 -7.33 7.81 -2.95
C VAL A 50 -7.07 6.55 -3.75
N ILE A 51 -6.99 5.41 -3.06
CA ILE A 51 -6.88 4.08 -3.68
C ILE A 51 -8.30 3.60 -4.02
N ASP A 52 -8.53 3.23 -5.28
CA ASP A 52 -9.83 2.69 -5.71
C ASP A 52 -10.00 1.25 -5.19
N GLY A 53 -11.24 0.88 -4.84
CA GLY A 53 -11.59 -0.48 -4.43
C GLY A 53 -11.18 -1.55 -5.45
N VAL A 54 -11.12 -1.21 -6.74
CA VAL A 54 -10.65 -2.13 -7.80
C VAL A 54 -9.16 -2.43 -7.73
N ASP A 55 -8.37 -1.55 -7.10
CA ASP A 55 -6.93 -1.74 -6.89
C ASP A 55 -6.64 -2.47 -5.56
N ILE A 56 -7.66 -2.80 -4.76
CA ILE A 56 -7.52 -3.60 -3.53
C ILE A 56 -7.42 -5.09 -3.88
N LEU A 57 -6.27 -5.46 -4.45
CA LEU A 57 -5.95 -6.82 -4.90
C LEU A 57 -4.72 -7.35 -4.15
N PRO A 58 -4.67 -8.63 -3.76
CA PRO A 58 -3.55 -9.23 -3.04
C PRO A 58 -2.17 -8.90 -3.63
N GLU A 59 -2.06 -8.88 -4.96
CA GLU A 59 -0.83 -8.62 -5.70
C GLU A 59 -0.29 -7.20 -5.48
N ASN A 60 -1.17 -6.24 -5.16
CA ASN A 60 -0.78 -4.87 -4.85
C ASN A 60 -0.31 -4.70 -3.40
N PHE A 61 -0.59 -5.66 -2.52
CA PHE A 61 -0.27 -5.59 -1.08
C PHE A 61 0.65 -6.73 -0.60
N CYS A 62 1.09 -7.61 -1.51
CA CYS A 62 1.92 -8.76 -1.17
C CYS A 62 3.36 -8.42 -0.77
N SER A 63 3.84 -7.21 -1.05
CA SER A 63 5.18 -6.76 -0.68
C SER A 63 5.25 -5.24 -0.54
N VAL A 64 6.30 -4.72 0.12
CA VAL A 64 6.53 -3.26 0.21
C VAL A 64 6.68 -2.63 -1.18
N ASP A 65 7.34 -3.32 -2.11
CA ASP A 65 7.53 -2.81 -3.47
C ASP A 65 6.26 -2.83 -4.31
N SER A 66 5.38 -3.82 -4.12
CA SER A 66 4.04 -3.83 -4.71
C SER A 66 3.23 -2.62 -4.24
N ILE A 67 3.19 -2.38 -2.92
CA ILE A 67 2.47 -1.24 -2.34
C ILE A 67 3.04 0.07 -2.88
N LYS A 68 4.36 0.23 -2.85
CA LYS A 68 5.06 1.40 -3.40
C LYS A 68 4.74 1.64 -4.88
N SER A 69 4.60 0.58 -5.67
CA SER A 69 4.24 0.67 -7.09
C SER A 69 2.80 1.13 -7.27
N LEU A 70 1.87 0.62 -6.46
CA LEU A 70 0.49 1.10 -6.42
C LEU A 70 0.43 2.60 -6.09
N LEU A 71 1.11 3.03 -5.01
CA LEU A 71 1.11 4.44 -4.60
C LEU A 71 1.63 5.36 -5.73
N LYS A 72 2.72 4.98 -6.40
CA LYS A 72 3.25 5.73 -7.54
C LYS A 72 2.28 5.81 -8.71
N LYS A 73 1.60 4.71 -9.02
CA LYS A 73 0.57 4.67 -10.08
C LYS A 73 -0.54 5.67 -9.76
N VAL A 74 -1.09 5.65 -8.55
CA VAL A 74 -2.16 6.55 -8.12
C VAL A 74 -1.71 8.01 -8.16
N GLU A 75 -0.51 8.31 -7.66
CA GLU A 75 0.05 9.67 -7.67
C GLU A 75 0.22 10.21 -9.11
N LEU A 76 0.72 9.38 -10.03
CA LEU A 76 0.89 9.75 -11.44
C LEU A 76 -0.44 9.97 -12.15
N LEU A 77 -1.43 9.11 -11.91
CA LEU A 77 -2.77 9.27 -12.47
C LEU A 77 -3.43 10.55 -11.99
N SER A 78 -3.33 10.86 -10.70
CA SER A 78 -3.82 12.12 -10.12
C SER A 78 -3.18 13.35 -10.79
N LYS A 79 -1.85 13.34 -10.96
CA LYS A 79 -1.11 14.41 -11.66
C LYS A 79 -1.50 14.54 -13.13
N LEU A 80 -1.70 13.43 -13.83
CA LEU A 80 -2.08 13.42 -15.25
C LEU A 80 -3.50 13.97 -15.45
N LEU A 81 -4.45 13.53 -14.61
CA LEU A 81 -5.83 14.01 -14.65
C LEU A 81 -5.91 15.52 -14.38
N TRP A 82 -5.10 16.02 -13.44
CA TRP A 82 -4.97 17.47 -13.20
C TRP A 82 -4.45 18.23 -14.42
N ARG A 83 -3.42 17.69 -15.12
CA ARG A 83 -2.89 18.31 -16.34
C ARG A 83 -3.86 18.33 -17.51
N LEU A 84 -4.76 17.35 -17.61
CA LEU A 84 -5.75 17.27 -18.70
C LEU A 84 -7.02 18.09 -18.44
N LYS A 85 -7.26 18.49 -17.18
CA LYS A 85 -8.37 19.38 -16.78
C LYS A 85 -8.00 20.87 -16.83
N LEU A 86 -6.79 21.22 -17.28
CA LEU A 86 -6.29 22.58 -17.53
C LEU A 86 -6.20 22.83 -19.04
#